data_AF-A0A2D4VEU4-F1
#
_entry.id   AF-A0A2D4VEU4-F1
#
_cell.length_a   1.000
_cell.length_b   1.000
_cell.length_c   1.000
_cell.angle_alpha   90.00
_cell.angle_beta   90.00
_cell.angle_gamma   90.00
#
_symmetry.space_group_name_H-M   'P 1'
#
loop_
_entity.id
_entity.type
_entity.pdbx_description
1 polymer ?
#
loop_
_entity_poly.entity_id
_entity_poly.type
_entity_poly.pdbx_seq_one_letter_code
_entity_poly.pdbx_strand_id
1 'polypeptide(L)'
;MRYSINRRARLAARWGRHLVASFLVLAPVSVLLVSCSSYQLARAVLPIAEEGKPVPELEELCKTEGGVHVYQQPPSVEGFVLKPETDYLHGPDQPATDQGWGGCSLNECLRYLIDYGYDFVEAQYNDTPDALPRDFADSVDRHDDSGLYRYRLVPREERQCKTFDWLVKHDVAGFSYRVRDRKAQLGGRCIVAERIPGFTARYQVERNTIIRAQPDYDGTSGGFLTEYQHVIRDRKTGEIMVKGSGFSYQNLSYINKHLGNCISDDVNIFEFWKYLPPVGYRAVRRN
;
A
#
# COMPACT_ATOMS: atom_id res chain seq x y z
N MET A 1 14.15 67.17 30.50
CA MET A 1 13.31 66.00 30.09
C MET A 1 14.21 64.84 29.66
N ARG A 2 14.64 63.94 30.55
CA ARG A 2 15.43 62.75 30.15
C ARG A 2 15.37 61.55 31.11
N TYR A 3 14.30 61.42 31.90
CA TYR A 3 14.24 60.40 32.97
C TYR A 3 13.04 59.43 32.94
N SER A 4 12.11 59.49 31.97
CA SER A 4 10.92 58.62 31.99
C SER A 4 10.94 57.42 31.02
N ILE A 5 11.91 57.33 30.10
CA ILE A 5 11.90 56.29 29.04
C ILE A 5 12.46 54.93 29.54
N ASN A 6 13.32 54.92 30.56
CA ASN A 6 14.03 53.71 31.00
C ASN A 6 13.22 52.73 31.88
N ARG A 7 12.05 53.11 32.42
CA ARG A 7 11.23 52.21 33.26
C ARG A 7 10.29 51.32 32.44
N ARG A 8 9.76 51.80 31.32
CA ARG A 8 8.80 51.02 30.51
C ARG A 8 9.47 49.86 29.76
N ALA A 9 10.70 50.05 29.27
CA ALA A 9 11.45 48.99 28.58
C ALA A 9 11.85 47.82 29.49
N ARG A 10 12.18 48.08 30.77
CA ARG A 10 12.56 47.03 31.73
C ARG A 10 11.37 46.21 32.23
N LEU A 11 10.17 46.80 32.29
CA LEU A 11 8.95 46.07 32.61
C LEU A 11 8.53 45.17 31.44
N ALA A 12 8.54 45.66 30.20
CA ALA A 12 8.21 44.83 29.03
C ALA A 12 9.13 43.61 28.87
N ALA A 13 10.43 43.76 29.12
CA ALA A 13 11.39 42.66 29.05
C ALA A 13 11.21 41.61 30.18
N ARG A 14 10.68 42.01 31.34
CA ARG A 14 10.44 41.10 32.48
C ARG A 14 9.14 40.31 32.29
N TRP A 15 8.09 40.95 31.76
CA TRP A 15 6.84 40.27 31.41
C TRP A 15 7.00 39.30 30.22
N GLY A 16 7.80 39.65 29.22
CA GLY A 16 8.10 38.76 28.08
C GLY A 16 8.82 37.47 28.48
N ARG A 17 9.76 37.52 29.43
CA ARG A 17 10.50 36.33 29.90
C ARG A 17 9.61 35.36 30.71
N HIS A 18 8.68 35.88 31.49
CA HIS A 18 7.73 35.04 32.23
C HIS A 18 6.70 34.39 31.29
N LEU A 19 6.22 35.10 30.26
CA LEU A 19 5.31 34.52 29.27
C LEU A 19 5.98 33.44 28.43
N VAL A 20 7.23 33.64 28.00
CA VAL A 20 7.98 32.62 27.24
C VAL A 20 8.32 31.40 28.09
N ALA A 21 8.72 31.59 29.36
CA ALA A 21 8.99 30.47 30.26
C ALA A 21 7.73 29.66 30.60
N SER A 22 6.59 30.33 30.83
CA SER A 22 5.31 29.63 31.05
C SER A 22 4.84 28.87 29.80
N PHE A 23 5.03 29.41 28.60
CA PHE A 23 4.72 28.70 27.35
C PHE A 23 5.62 27.47 27.13
N LEU A 24 6.92 27.57 27.45
CA LEU A 24 7.87 26.47 27.30
C LEU A 24 7.63 25.32 28.29
N VAL A 25 7.02 25.58 29.45
CA VAL A 25 6.65 24.54 30.43
C VAL A 25 5.27 23.96 30.13
N LEU A 26 4.31 24.76 29.68
CA LEU A 26 2.95 24.30 29.39
C LEU A 26 2.83 23.53 28.07
N ALA A 27 3.58 23.88 27.02
CA ALA A 27 3.51 23.19 25.73
C ALA A 27 3.86 21.67 25.81
N PRO A 28 4.98 21.24 26.43
CA PRO A 28 5.27 19.80 26.54
C PRO A 28 4.29 19.06 27.45
N VAL A 29 3.76 19.70 28.50
CA VAL A 29 2.74 19.10 29.38
C VAL A 29 1.42 18.90 28.63
N SER A 30 1.00 19.87 27.81
CA SER A 30 -0.19 19.74 26.95
C SER A 30 -0.01 18.63 25.90
N VAL A 31 1.16 18.53 25.27
CA VAL A 31 1.44 17.48 24.28
C VAL A 31 1.47 16.09 24.93
N LEU A 32 2.03 15.96 26.14
CA LEU A 32 2.01 14.70 26.91
C LEU A 32 0.61 14.33 27.41
N LEU A 33 -0.21 15.30 27.81
CA LEU A 33 -1.59 15.07 28.23
C LEU A 33 -2.51 14.70 27.06
N VAL A 34 -2.35 15.30 25.88
CA VAL A 34 -3.16 14.96 24.69
C VAL A 34 -2.80 13.58 24.12
N SER A 35 -1.52 13.21 24.18
CA SER A 35 -1.04 11.91 23.68
C SER A 35 -1.34 10.73 24.63
N CYS A 36 -1.37 10.94 25.95
CA CYS A 36 -1.77 9.88 26.90
C CYS A 36 -3.28 9.84 27.18
N SER A 37 -4.01 10.96 27.08
CA SER A 37 -5.43 10.99 27.45
C SER A 37 -6.31 10.33 26.41
N SER A 38 -6.08 10.52 25.11
CA SER A 38 -6.97 9.99 24.06
C SER A 38 -7.04 8.45 24.06
N TYR A 39 -5.90 7.77 24.19
CA TYR A 39 -5.85 6.31 24.27
C TYR A 39 -6.44 5.76 25.60
N GLN A 40 -6.17 6.42 26.73
CA GLN A 40 -6.74 6.03 28.03
C GLN A 40 -8.24 6.38 28.16
N LEU A 41 -8.72 7.44 27.50
CA LEU A 41 -10.14 7.79 27.39
C LEU A 41 -10.89 6.81 26.50
N ALA A 42 -10.31 6.41 25.36
CA ALA A 42 -10.90 5.36 24.53
C ALA A 42 -11.03 4.04 25.32
N ARG A 43 -10.02 3.71 26.16
CA ARG A 43 -10.08 2.58 27.10
C ARG A 43 -11.14 2.71 28.19
N ALA A 44 -11.57 3.94 28.52
CA ALA A 44 -12.57 4.18 29.55
C ALA A 44 -14.03 4.10 29.03
N VAL A 45 -14.23 4.17 27.70
CA VAL A 45 -15.57 4.27 27.09
C VAL A 45 -15.93 3.05 26.25
N LEU A 46 -14.96 2.45 25.55
CA LEU A 46 -15.23 1.31 24.68
C LEU A 46 -15.01 -0.02 25.42
N PRO A 47 -15.88 -1.03 25.22
CA PRO A 47 -15.65 -2.37 25.74
C PRO A 47 -14.44 -3.06 25.08
N ILE A 48 -13.93 -4.09 25.74
CA ILE A 48 -13.02 -5.08 25.14
C ILE A 48 -13.88 -6.25 24.67
N ALA A 49 -13.73 -6.66 23.42
CA ALA A 49 -14.40 -7.83 22.88
C ALA A 49 -13.80 -9.10 23.49
N GLU A 50 -14.66 -10.12 23.66
CA GLU A 50 -14.25 -11.42 24.17
C GLU A 50 -13.24 -12.11 23.24
N GLU A 51 -12.06 -12.43 23.77
CA GLU A 51 -11.04 -13.14 23.00
C GLU A 51 -11.50 -14.55 22.63
N GLY A 52 -11.34 -14.93 21.37
CA GLY A 52 -11.64 -16.28 20.89
C GLY A 52 -13.12 -16.56 20.60
N LYS A 53 -14.02 -15.61 20.84
CA LYS A 53 -15.42 -15.72 20.41
C LYS A 53 -15.51 -15.63 18.88
N PRO A 54 -16.12 -16.62 18.20
CA PRO A 54 -16.13 -16.68 16.75
C PRO A 54 -17.01 -15.61 16.13
N VAL A 55 -16.71 -15.28 14.88
CA VAL A 55 -17.53 -14.44 14.01
C VAL A 55 -18.07 -15.37 12.91
N PRO A 56 -19.29 -15.91 13.03
CA PRO A 56 -19.77 -17.00 12.17
C PRO A 56 -19.67 -16.70 10.67
N GLU A 57 -19.99 -15.47 10.25
CA GLU A 57 -19.89 -15.04 8.86
C GLU A 57 -18.44 -15.03 8.36
N LEU A 58 -17.48 -14.65 9.23
CA LEU A 58 -16.06 -14.73 8.90
C LEU A 58 -15.64 -16.19 8.75
N GLU A 59 -15.99 -17.07 9.69
CA GLU A 59 -15.64 -18.48 9.63
C GLU A 59 -16.14 -19.16 8.37
N GLU A 60 -17.39 -18.88 7.98
CA GLU A 60 -17.97 -19.45 6.77
C GLU A 60 -17.24 -18.96 5.50
N LEU A 61 -16.95 -17.67 5.40
CA LEU A 61 -16.17 -17.13 4.26
C LEU A 61 -14.76 -17.71 4.23
N CYS A 62 -14.09 -17.81 5.37
CA CYS A 62 -12.77 -18.41 5.47
C CYS A 62 -12.75 -19.87 4.99
N LYS A 63 -13.82 -20.62 5.28
CA LYS A 63 -13.94 -22.04 4.90
C LYS A 63 -14.31 -22.23 3.43
N THR A 64 -15.16 -21.36 2.89
CA THR A 64 -15.77 -21.56 1.55
C THR A 64 -15.06 -20.78 0.46
N GLU A 65 -14.60 -19.57 0.75
CA GLU A 65 -13.98 -18.66 -0.22
C GLU A 65 -12.52 -18.34 0.10
N GLY A 66 -12.07 -18.56 1.34
CA GLY A 66 -10.71 -18.26 1.79
C GLY A 66 -9.64 -19.06 1.04
N GLY A 67 -8.47 -18.46 0.87
CA GLY A 67 -7.32 -19.09 0.21
C GLY A 67 -7.22 -18.77 -1.27
N VAL A 68 -6.44 -19.59 -1.99
CA VAL A 68 -6.22 -19.45 -3.44
C VAL A 68 -6.98 -20.51 -4.21
N HIS A 69 -7.77 -20.05 -5.17
CA HIS A 69 -8.52 -20.87 -6.12
C HIS A 69 -7.92 -20.70 -7.51
N VAL A 70 -7.42 -21.80 -8.08
CA VAL A 70 -6.87 -21.85 -9.44
C VAL A 70 -7.90 -22.49 -10.35
N TYR A 71 -8.57 -21.68 -11.16
CA TYR A 71 -9.56 -22.16 -12.15
C TYR A 71 -8.85 -22.66 -13.41
N GLN A 72 -7.82 -21.92 -13.83
CA GLN A 72 -6.97 -22.29 -14.95
C GLN A 72 -5.57 -21.75 -14.71
N GLN A 73 -4.56 -22.60 -14.91
CA GLN A 73 -3.17 -22.18 -14.81
C GLN A 73 -2.80 -21.32 -16.04
N PRO A 74 -2.41 -20.05 -15.87
CA PRO A 74 -1.82 -19.26 -16.96
C PRO A 74 -0.55 -19.95 -17.49
N PRO A 75 -0.32 -19.92 -18.82
CA PRO A 75 0.97 -20.31 -19.38
C PRO A 75 2.06 -19.35 -18.88
N SER A 76 3.32 -19.67 -19.14
CA SER A 76 4.40 -18.73 -18.87
C SER A 76 4.23 -17.44 -19.66
N VAL A 77 4.50 -16.29 -19.04
CA VAL A 77 4.27 -14.96 -19.62
C VAL A 77 5.53 -14.11 -19.63
N GLU A 78 5.72 -13.32 -20.68
CA GLU A 78 6.81 -12.34 -20.73
C GLU A 78 6.54 -11.16 -19.80
N GLY A 79 5.27 -10.81 -19.62
CA GLY A 79 4.85 -9.69 -18.78
C GLY A 79 3.35 -9.67 -18.54
N PHE A 80 2.92 -8.75 -17.69
CA PHE A 80 1.53 -8.64 -17.25
C PHE A 80 1.14 -7.18 -17.01
N VAL A 81 -0.16 -6.93 -16.89
CA VAL A 81 -0.69 -5.65 -16.46
C VAL A 81 -0.88 -5.65 -14.95
N LEU A 82 -0.29 -4.70 -14.24
CA LEU A 82 -0.58 -4.42 -12.84
C LEU A 82 -1.68 -3.34 -12.78
N LYS A 83 -2.87 -3.72 -12.33
CA LYS A 83 -3.93 -2.75 -12.09
C LYS A 83 -3.67 -2.02 -10.76
N PRO A 84 -4.08 -0.75 -10.66
CA PRO A 84 -4.09 -0.06 -9.37
C PRO A 84 -4.98 -0.82 -8.38
N GLU A 85 -4.62 -0.74 -7.11
CA GLU A 85 -5.48 -1.24 -6.04
C GLU A 85 -6.83 -0.50 -6.08
N THR A 86 -7.92 -1.24 -5.90
CA THR A 86 -9.27 -0.72 -6.06
C THR A 86 -10.11 -1.06 -4.84
N ASP A 87 -10.76 -0.05 -4.27
CA ASP A 87 -11.60 -0.23 -3.09
C ASP A 87 -13.08 -0.27 -3.47
N TYR A 88 -13.79 -1.21 -2.86
CA TYR A 88 -15.23 -1.42 -3.00
C TYR A 88 -15.88 -1.34 -1.61
N LEU A 89 -15.80 -0.16 -0.99
CA LEU A 89 -16.26 0.04 0.39
C LEU A 89 -17.79 0.04 0.54
N HIS A 90 -18.53 0.09 -0.57
CA HIS A 90 -19.99 0.00 -0.58
C HIS A 90 -20.52 -1.40 -0.96
N GLY A 91 -19.62 -2.39 -1.10
CA GLY A 91 -19.98 -3.75 -1.44
C GLY A 91 -19.44 -4.21 -2.80
N PRO A 92 -19.40 -5.53 -3.05
CA PRO A 92 -18.80 -6.14 -4.23
C PRO A 92 -19.50 -5.75 -5.55
N ASP A 93 -20.80 -5.48 -5.50
CA ASP A 93 -21.61 -5.19 -6.69
C ASP A 93 -21.76 -3.69 -6.96
N GLN A 94 -21.11 -2.84 -6.16
CA GLN A 94 -21.14 -1.40 -6.31
C GLN A 94 -19.94 -0.90 -7.13
N PRO A 95 -20.02 0.31 -7.72
CA PRO A 95 -18.86 0.95 -8.32
C PRO A 95 -17.71 1.09 -7.31
N ALA A 96 -16.47 1.08 -7.83
CA ALA A 96 -15.29 1.34 -7.02
C ALA A 96 -15.43 2.69 -6.30
N THR A 97 -15.15 2.70 -5.00
CA THR A 97 -15.19 3.89 -4.15
C THR A 97 -13.92 4.69 -4.22
N ASP A 98 -12.79 4.01 -4.36
CA ASP A 98 -11.48 4.63 -4.51
C ASP A 98 -10.60 3.74 -5.40
N GLN A 99 -9.57 4.34 -5.96
CA GLN A 99 -8.56 3.66 -6.74
C GLN A 99 -7.19 4.27 -6.45
N GLY A 100 -6.22 3.42 -6.10
CA GLY A 100 -4.85 3.83 -5.91
C GLY A 100 -4.25 4.49 -7.15
N TRP A 101 -3.14 5.20 -6.97
CA TRP A 101 -2.46 5.92 -8.07
C TRP A 101 -1.97 4.98 -9.17
N GLY A 102 -1.74 3.71 -8.82
CA GLY A 102 -1.21 2.71 -9.73
C GLY A 102 0.29 2.88 -9.95
N GLY A 103 0.71 2.66 -11.18
CA GLY A 103 2.11 2.55 -11.54
C GLY A 103 2.71 1.23 -11.05
N CYS A 104 4.02 1.18 -11.05
CA CYS A 104 4.81 0.08 -10.55
C CYS A 104 5.74 0.64 -9.48
N SER A 105 5.37 0.42 -8.21
CA SER A 105 6.15 0.95 -7.09
C SER A 105 7.60 0.48 -7.16
N LEU A 106 8.54 1.27 -6.64
CA LEU A 106 9.99 1.03 -6.67
C LEU A 106 10.32 -0.41 -6.25
N ASN A 107 9.70 -0.89 -5.18
CA ASN A 107 9.95 -2.22 -4.65
C ASN A 107 9.29 -3.31 -5.50
N GLU A 108 8.03 -3.10 -5.92
CA GLU A 108 7.32 -4.08 -6.73
C GLU A 108 7.95 -4.26 -8.10
N CYS A 109 8.36 -3.17 -8.75
CA CYS A 109 8.98 -3.23 -10.05
C CYS A 109 10.33 -3.92 -10.05
N LEU A 110 11.18 -3.63 -9.05
CA LEU A 110 12.42 -4.37 -8.85
C LEU A 110 12.13 -5.86 -8.67
N ARG A 111 11.15 -6.21 -7.84
CA ARG A 111 10.81 -7.60 -7.57
C ARG A 111 10.30 -8.33 -8.83
N TYR A 112 9.37 -7.73 -9.57
CA TYR A 112 8.82 -8.36 -10.78
C TYR A 112 9.88 -8.54 -11.86
N LEU A 113 10.65 -7.49 -12.16
CA LEU A 113 11.60 -7.54 -13.27
C LEU A 113 12.89 -8.30 -12.91
N ILE A 114 13.31 -8.29 -11.65
CA ILE A 114 14.59 -8.88 -11.22
C ILE A 114 14.39 -10.21 -10.50
N ASP A 115 13.57 -10.23 -9.45
CA ASP A 115 13.47 -11.41 -8.58
C ASP A 115 12.62 -12.51 -9.23
N TYR A 116 11.53 -12.12 -9.90
CA TYR A 116 10.66 -13.05 -10.61
C TYR A 116 11.10 -13.23 -12.06
N GLY A 117 11.66 -12.19 -12.69
CA GLY A 117 12.24 -12.29 -14.03
C GLY A 117 11.22 -12.12 -15.16
N TYR A 118 10.21 -11.27 -14.97
CA TYR A 118 9.38 -10.81 -16.09
C TYR A 118 10.18 -9.85 -16.98
N ASP A 119 9.97 -9.93 -18.29
CA ASP A 119 10.57 -9.02 -19.27
C ASP A 119 9.97 -7.62 -19.16
N PHE A 120 8.68 -7.52 -18.82
CA PHE A 120 8.02 -6.24 -18.59
C PHE A 120 6.83 -6.31 -17.63
N VAL A 121 6.50 -5.16 -17.07
CA VAL A 121 5.23 -4.90 -16.35
C VAL A 121 4.56 -3.71 -17.03
N GLU A 122 3.25 -3.74 -17.21
CA GLU A 122 2.49 -2.57 -17.67
C GLU A 122 1.59 -2.08 -16.55
N ALA A 123 1.50 -0.78 -16.32
CA ALA A 123 0.62 -0.22 -15.29
C ALA A 123 0.00 1.10 -15.75
N GLN A 124 -1.15 1.42 -15.16
CA GLN A 124 -1.74 2.74 -15.26
C GLN A 124 -1.20 3.58 -14.11
N TYR A 125 -0.65 4.75 -14.41
CA TYR A 125 -0.24 5.76 -13.43
C TYR A 125 -1.22 6.93 -13.50
N ASN A 126 -1.81 7.27 -12.36
CA ASN A 126 -2.74 8.38 -12.18
C ASN A 126 -2.04 9.44 -11.33
N ASP A 127 -1.63 10.53 -11.96
CA ASP A 127 -1.20 11.74 -11.27
C ASP A 127 -2.44 12.50 -10.79
N THR A 128 -2.76 12.36 -9.50
CA THR A 128 -3.86 13.10 -8.86
C THR A 128 -3.31 14.35 -8.18
N PRO A 129 -3.57 15.57 -8.70
CA PRO A 129 -3.00 16.81 -8.17
C PRO A 129 -3.45 17.17 -6.75
N ASP A 130 -4.57 16.59 -6.27
CA ASP A 130 -5.13 16.82 -4.94
C ASP A 130 -4.73 15.78 -3.89
N ALA A 131 -3.98 14.74 -4.28
CA ALA A 131 -3.47 13.79 -3.31
C ALA A 131 -2.28 14.43 -2.56
N LEU A 132 -2.31 14.33 -1.23
CA LEU A 132 -1.46 15.06 -0.28
C LEU A 132 0.00 15.28 -0.74
N PRO A 133 0.60 16.43 -0.43
CA PRO A 133 1.97 16.76 -0.82
C PRO A 133 2.97 15.73 -0.28
N ARG A 134 3.56 14.97 -1.21
CA ARG A 134 4.91 14.37 -1.21
C ARG A 134 5.54 14.06 0.15
N ASP A 135 5.27 12.86 0.67
CA ASP A 135 6.24 12.12 1.52
C ASP A 135 6.32 10.61 1.19
N PHE A 136 5.40 10.06 0.38
CA PHE A 136 5.41 8.66 -0.06
C PHE A 136 5.71 8.52 -1.57
N ALA A 137 6.82 9.10 -2.02
CA ALA A 137 7.29 8.98 -3.41
C ALA A 137 7.91 7.58 -3.67
N ASP A 138 7.16 6.52 -3.40
CA ASP A 138 7.61 5.13 -3.46
C ASP A 138 7.54 4.53 -4.88
N SER A 139 7.37 5.32 -5.94
CA SER A 139 7.24 4.82 -7.32
C SER A 139 8.44 5.13 -8.22
N VAL A 140 8.76 4.18 -9.11
CA VAL A 140 9.65 4.46 -10.26
C VAL A 140 9.01 5.53 -11.16
N ASP A 141 7.68 5.68 -11.04
CA ASP A 141 6.77 6.56 -11.75
C ASP A 141 6.75 7.99 -11.26
N ARG A 142 7.92 8.60 -11.08
CA ARG A 142 7.96 10.06 -11.07
C ARG A 142 7.77 10.58 -12.50
N HIS A 143 6.60 10.30 -13.07
CA HIS A 143 6.15 10.87 -14.33
C HIS A 143 5.34 12.12 -14.03
N ASP A 144 5.58 13.16 -14.81
CA ASP A 144 4.86 14.43 -14.68
C ASP A 144 3.42 14.33 -15.24
N ASP A 145 3.07 13.21 -15.91
CA ASP A 145 1.78 13.02 -16.57
C ASP A 145 1.14 11.66 -16.24
N SER A 146 -0.17 11.67 -16.01
CA SER A 146 -1.00 10.47 -15.99
C SER A 146 -0.93 9.70 -17.32
N GLY A 147 -0.94 8.36 -17.27
CA GLY A 147 -0.91 7.54 -18.48
C GLY A 147 -0.71 6.06 -18.24
N LEU A 148 -0.50 5.34 -19.33
CA LEU A 148 -0.14 3.93 -19.31
C LEU A 148 1.36 3.81 -19.57
N TYR A 149 2.03 3.03 -18.73
CA TYR A 149 3.47 2.86 -18.77
C TYR A 149 3.85 1.39 -18.80
N ARG A 150 5.00 1.11 -19.40
CA ARG A 150 5.64 -0.18 -19.45
C ARG A 150 7.02 -0.09 -18.82
N TYR A 151 7.26 -0.91 -17.81
CA TYR A 151 8.51 -1.01 -17.07
C TYR A 151 9.33 -2.16 -17.59
N ARG A 152 10.62 -1.92 -17.85
CA ARG A 152 11.56 -2.93 -18.35
C ARG A 152 12.94 -2.74 -17.76
N LEU A 153 13.72 -3.81 -17.73
CA LEU A 153 15.16 -3.74 -17.52
C LEU A 153 15.87 -3.52 -18.86
N VAL A 154 16.60 -2.41 -18.96
CA VAL A 154 17.39 -2.07 -20.15
C VAL A 154 18.86 -1.90 -19.81
N PRO A 155 19.80 -2.12 -20.76
CA PRO A 155 21.21 -1.80 -20.56
C PRO A 155 21.39 -0.33 -20.14
N ARG A 156 22.32 -0.08 -19.23
CA ARG A 156 22.56 1.27 -18.70
C ARG A 156 23.34 2.13 -19.67
N GLU A 157 22.65 2.69 -20.65
CA GLU A 157 23.13 3.80 -21.47
C GLU A 157 22.74 5.14 -20.81
N GLU A 158 23.66 6.12 -20.81
CA GLU A 158 23.55 7.35 -19.98
C GLU A 158 22.24 8.13 -20.13
N ARG A 159 21.52 8.00 -21.26
CA ARG A 159 20.30 8.77 -21.51
C ARG A 159 19.02 8.14 -20.96
N GLN A 160 18.91 6.82 -20.98
CA GLN A 160 17.66 6.12 -20.62
C GLN A 160 17.51 5.95 -19.11
N CYS A 161 18.61 5.83 -18.38
CA CYS A 161 18.59 5.52 -16.95
C CYS A 161 18.55 6.73 -16.02
N LYS A 162 18.37 7.95 -16.53
CA LYS A 162 18.45 9.18 -15.73
C LYS A 162 17.52 9.17 -14.52
N THR A 163 16.26 8.75 -14.70
CA THR A 163 15.28 8.69 -13.59
C THR A 163 15.68 7.65 -12.56
N PHE A 164 16.06 6.45 -12.98
CA PHE A 164 16.56 5.40 -12.10
C PHE A 164 17.79 5.86 -11.32
N ASP A 165 18.76 6.48 -11.99
CA ASP A 165 19.99 6.98 -11.39
C ASP A 165 19.71 8.11 -10.38
N TRP A 166 18.76 8.98 -10.70
CA TRP A 166 18.30 10.04 -9.80
C TRP A 166 17.66 9.46 -8.53
N LEU A 167 16.78 8.46 -8.67
CA LEU A 167 16.14 7.77 -7.54
C LEU A 167 17.17 7.08 -6.63
N VAL A 168 18.16 6.42 -7.23
CA VAL A 168 19.26 5.78 -6.48
C VAL A 168 20.12 6.83 -5.77
N LYS A 169 20.48 7.91 -6.47
CA LYS A 169 21.34 8.97 -5.93
C LYS A 169 20.71 9.71 -4.75
N HIS A 170 19.40 9.91 -4.80
CA HIS A 170 18.65 10.64 -3.76
C HIS A 170 17.97 9.73 -2.75
N ASP A 171 18.21 8.42 -2.84
CA ASP A 171 17.67 7.39 -1.93
C ASP A 171 16.18 7.54 -1.63
N VAL A 172 15.39 7.83 -2.66
CA VAL A 172 13.95 8.04 -2.51
C VAL A 172 13.33 6.76 -1.97
N ALA A 173 12.67 6.84 -0.81
CA ALA A 173 12.04 5.70 -0.14
C ALA A 173 12.99 4.50 0.11
N GLY A 174 14.28 4.75 0.36
CA GLY A 174 15.27 3.69 0.57
C GLY A 174 15.61 2.90 -0.70
N PHE A 175 15.37 3.47 -1.89
CA PHE A 175 15.61 2.78 -3.16
C PHE A 175 17.06 2.34 -3.36
N SER A 176 18.02 3.12 -2.88
CA SER A 176 19.45 2.80 -3.04
C SER A 176 19.78 1.47 -2.34
N TYR A 177 19.20 1.23 -1.16
CA TYR A 177 19.33 -0.02 -0.41
C TYR A 177 18.77 -1.19 -1.22
N ARG A 178 17.55 -1.04 -1.75
CA ARG A 178 16.85 -2.10 -2.51
C ARG A 178 17.58 -2.47 -3.80
N VAL A 179 18.18 -1.49 -4.48
CA VAL A 179 19.00 -1.69 -5.68
C VAL A 179 20.34 -2.35 -5.33
N ARG A 180 20.97 -1.94 -4.23
CA ARG A 180 22.24 -2.53 -3.78
C ARG A 180 22.11 -4.02 -3.51
N ASP A 181 21.02 -4.44 -2.87
CA ASP A 181 20.74 -5.85 -2.56
C ASP A 181 20.53 -6.70 -3.83
N ARG A 182 20.22 -6.07 -4.97
CA ARG A 182 20.00 -6.71 -6.27
C ARG A 182 21.08 -6.39 -7.30
N LYS A 183 22.22 -5.83 -6.87
CA LYS A 183 23.26 -5.30 -7.79
C LYS A 183 23.78 -6.37 -8.75
N ALA A 184 23.97 -7.61 -8.27
CA ALA A 184 24.47 -8.71 -9.09
C ALA A 184 23.47 -9.09 -10.19
N GLN A 185 22.19 -9.22 -9.84
CA GLN A 185 21.11 -9.57 -10.78
C GLN A 185 20.81 -8.43 -11.77
N LEU A 186 20.92 -7.17 -11.33
CA LEU A 186 20.78 -6.01 -12.21
C LEU A 186 21.83 -6.02 -13.31
N GLY A 187 23.08 -6.41 -13.02
CA GLY A 187 24.10 -6.65 -14.04
C GLY A 187 24.40 -5.41 -14.91
N GLY A 188 24.34 -4.21 -14.35
CA GLY A 188 24.53 -2.97 -15.11
C GLY A 188 23.32 -2.56 -15.96
N ARG A 189 22.12 -3.07 -15.67
CA ARG A 189 20.85 -2.60 -16.23
C ARG A 189 20.18 -1.58 -15.31
N CYS A 190 19.20 -0.87 -15.83
CA CYS A 190 18.33 0.00 -15.06
C CYS A 190 16.86 -0.27 -15.40
N ILE A 191 15.94 0.15 -14.52
CA ILE A 191 14.51 0.13 -14.82
C ILE A 191 14.15 1.40 -15.56
N VAL A 192 13.48 1.26 -16.70
CA VAL A 192 12.91 2.37 -17.47
C VAL A 192 11.42 2.17 -17.60
N ALA A 193 10.68 3.27 -17.49
CA ALA A 193 9.26 3.35 -17.74
C ALA A 193 9.00 4.07 -19.07
N GLU A 194 8.35 3.37 -20.00
CA GLU A 194 8.03 3.86 -21.33
C GLU A 194 6.52 4.04 -21.47
N ARG A 195 6.07 5.20 -21.96
CA ARG A 195 4.64 5.43 -22.19
C ARG A 195 4.14 4.54 -23.32
N ILE A 196 3.00 3.89 -23.12
CA ILE A 196 2.35 3.02 -24.12
C ILE A 196 0.95 3.54 -24.46
N PRO A 197 0.45 3.34 -25.70
CA PRO A 197 -0.88 3.79 -26.09
C PRO A 197 -2.00 2.89 -25.54
N GLY A 198 -1.66 1.69 -25.08
CA GLY A 198 -2.61 0.70 -24.58
C GLY A 198 -1.88 -0.51 -24.01
N PHE A 199 -2.54 -1.21 -23.09
CA PHE A 199 -2.01 -2.45 -22.52
C PHE A 199 -1.95 -3.55 -23.56
N THR A 200 -0.79 -4.19 -23.68
CA THR A 200 -0.55 -5.28 -24.62
C THR A 200 -0.36 -6.63 -23.93
N ALA A 201 -0.08 -6.66 -22.63
CA ALA A 201 -0.01 -7.91 -21.88
C ALA A 201 -1.38 -8.62 -21.88
N ARG A 202 -1.37 -9.95 -22.05
CA ARG A 202 -2.58 -10.78 -22.08
C ARG A 202 -3.23 -10.88 -20.70
N TYR A 203 -2.43 -10.99 -19.65
CA TYR A 203 -2.92 -11.19 -18.29
C TYR A 203 -2.81 -9.91 -17.48
N GLN A 204 -3.76 -9.70 -16.59
CA GLN A 204 -3.71 -8.63 -15.60
C GLN A 204 -3.82 -9.17 -14.18
N VAL A 205 -3.20 -8.45 -13.26
CA VAL A 205 -3.27 -8.66 -11.82
C VAL A 205 -4.05 -7.52 -11.21
N GLU A 206 -5.12 -7.87 -10.49
CA GLU A 206 -6.00 -6.95 -9.76
C GLU A 206 -5.81 -7.15 -8.26
N ARG A 207 -5.98 -6.07 -7.50
CA ARG A 207 -5.97 -6.03 -6.05
C ARG A 207 -7.18 -5.25 -5.58
N ASN A 208 -8.06 -5.91 -4.86
CA ASN A 208 -9.32 -5.31 -4.45
C ASN A 208 -9.48 -5.42 -2.93
N THR A 209 -9.89 -4.33 -2.30
CA THR A 209 -10.39 -4.35 -0.92
C THR A 209 -11.90 -4.19 -0.96
N ILE A 210 -12.64 -5.18 -0.47
CA ILE A 210 -14.09 -5.25 -0.63
C ILE A 210 -14.74 -5.37 0.74
N ILE A 211 -15.68 -4.49 1.08
CA ILE A 211 -16.53 -4.71 2.26
C ILE A 211 -17.61 -5.72 1.87
N ARG A 212 -17.51 -6.95 2.37
CA ARG A 212 -18.43 -8.05 2.06
C ARG A 212 -19.70 -7.99 2.88
N ALA A 213 -19.58 -7.62 4.15
CA ALA A 213 -20.70 -7.54 5.07
C ALA A 213 -20.37 -6.61 6.24
N GLN A 214 -21.40 -6.22 6.99
CA GLN A 214 -21.27 -5.46 8.22
C GLN A 214 -22.03 -6.16 9.35
N PRO A 215 -21.64 -7.39 9.74
CA PRO A 215 -22.35 -8.13 10.77
C PRO A 215 -22.10 -7.50 12.15
N ASP A 216 -23.15 -7.50 12.97
CA ASP A 216 -23.04 -7.16 14.39
C ASP A 216 -22.17 -8.21 15.12
N TYR A 217 -21.46 -7.78 16.16
CA TYR A 217 -20.72 -8.67 17.03
C TYR A 217 -21.21 -8.50 18.46
N ASP A 218 -21.70 -9.59 19.04
CA ASP A 218 -22.23 -9.61 20.41
C ASP A 218 -23.31 -8.54 20.66
N GLY A 219 -24.23 -8.40 19.71
CA GLY A 219 -25.29 -7.38 19.75
C GLY A 219 -24.81 -5.94 19.55
N THR A 220 -23.52 -5.74 19.22
CA THR A 220 -22.91 -4.44 18.99
C THR A 220 -22.66 -4.23 17.49
N SER A 221 -23.26 -3.18 16.95
CA SER A 221 -23.09 -2.79 15.55
C SER A 221 -21.76 -2.08 15.29
N GLY A 222 -21.45 -1.85 14.01
CA GLY A 222 -20.19 -1.23 13.57
C GLY A 222 -19.09 -2.24 13.21
N GLY A 223 -19.49 -3.48 12.95
CA GLY A 223 -18.65 -4.51 12.36
C GLY A 223 -18.45 -4.32 10.86
N PHE A 224 -17.26 -4.67 10.37
CA PHE A 224 -16.89 -4.66 8.97
C PHE A 224 -16.14 -5.94 8.65
N LEU A 225 -16.69 -6.72 7.71
CA LEU A 225 -16.03 -7.87 7.14
C LEU A 225 -15.43 -7.47 5.79
N THR A 226 -14.10 -7.43 5.75
CA THR A 226 -13.32 -7.01 4.59
C THR A 226 -12.70 -8.23 3.92
N GLU A 227 -12.87 -8.34 2.60
CA GLU A 227 -12.13 -9.24 1.73
C GLU A 227 -10.95 -8.49 1.09
N TYR A 228 -9.76 -9.04 1.24
CA TYR A 228 -8.57 -8.69 0.48
C TYR A 228 -8.44 -9.70 -0.66
N GLN A 229 -8.65 -9.23 -1.88
CA GLN A 229 -8.77 -10.07 -3.06
C GLN A 229 -7.63 -9.79 -4.05
N HIS A 230 -6.99 -10.85 -4.51
CA HIS A 230 -6.03 -10.85 -5.60
C HIS A 230 -6.58 -11.67 -6.76
N VAL A 231 -6.54 -11.12 -7.98
CA VAL A 231 -7.08 -11.80 -9.17
C VAL A 231 -6.07 -11.77 -10.30
N ILE A 232 -5.85 -12.92 -10.94
CA ILE A 232 -5.26 -13.00 -12.28
C ILE A 232 -6.39 -13.18 -13.29
N ARG A 233 -6.50 -12.26 -14.24
CA ARG A 233 -7.54 -12.28 -15.28
C ARG A 233 -6.92 -12.36 -16.67
N ASP A 234 -7.48 -13.19 -17.54
CA ASP A 234 -7.19 -13.14 -18.97
C ASP A 234 -7.93 -11.95 -19.58
N ARG A 235 -7.21 -10.94 -20.07
CA ARG A 235 -7.79 -9.73 -20.64
C ARG A 235 -8.50 -9.98 -21.96
N LYS A 236 -8.18 -11.07 -22.67
CA LYS A 236 -8.81 -11.41 -23.95
C LYS A 236 -10.21 -12.00 -23.75
N THR A 237 -10.39 -12.86 -22.76
CA THR A 237 -11.66 -13.55 -22.50
C THR A 237 -12.46 -12.92 -21.36
N GLY A 238 -11.80 -12.19 -20.46
CA GLY A 238 -12.38 -11.64 -19.23
C GLY A 238 -12.42 -12.64 -18.07
N GLU A 239 -12.01 -13.89 -18.31
CA GLU A 239 -12.10 -14.98 -17.33
C GLU A 239 -11.09 -14.81 -16.20
N ILE A 240 -11.52 -15.19 -15.00
CA ILE A 240 -10.67 -15.27 -13.81
C ILE A 240 -9.89 -16.58 -13.90
N MET A 241 -8.57 -16.46 -13.97
CA MET A 241 -7.65 -17.61 -14.00
C MET A 241 -7.39 -18.10 -12.58
N VAL A 242 -7.13 -17.15 -11.68
CA VAL A 242 -6.75 -17.40 -10.29
C VAL A 242 -7.36 -16.31 -9.43
N LYS A 243 -7.94 -16.70 -8.29
CA LYS A 243 -8.48 -15.79 -7.27
C LYS A 243 -7.92 -16.18 -5.91
N GLY A 244 -7.24 -15.25 -5.25
CA GLY A 244 -6.86 -15.36 -3.84
C GLY A 244 -7.74 -14.45 -3.00
N SER A 245 -8.35 -14.96 -1.94
CA SER A 245 -9.19 -14.18 -1.03
C SER A 245 -8.79 -14.42 0.42
N GLY A 246 -8.57 -13.33 1.16
CA GLY A 246 -8.32 -13.32 2.59
C GLY A 246 -9.33 -12.44 3.26
N PHE A 247 -9.82 -12.84 4.43
CA PHE A 247 -10.87 -12.08 5.12
C PHE A 247 -10.38 -11.58 6.47
N SER A 248 -10.83 -10.39 6.84
CA SER A 248 -10.65 -9.84 8.18
C SER A 248 -11.96 -9.27 8.69
N TYR A 249 -12.20 -9.41 9.99
CA TYR A 249 -13.31 -8.76 10.67
C TYR A 249 -12.80 -7.75 11.68
N GLN A 250 -13.32 -6.54 11.59
CA GLN A 250 -13.07 -5.46 12.54
C GLN A 250 -14.38 -4.90 13.08
N ASN A 251 -14.44 -4.51 14.34
CA ASN A 251 -15.55 -3.78 14.91
C ASN A 251 -15.05 -2.55 15.67
N LEU A 252 -15.45 -1.37 15.19
CA LEU A 252 -14.93 -0.09 15.71
C LEU A 252 -15.47 0.26 17.10
N SER A 253 -16.49 -0.45 17.57
CA SER A 253 -17.10 -0.27 18.89
C SER A 253 -16.29 -0.89 20.04
N TYR A 254 -15.18 -1.58 19.73
CA TYR A 254 -14.31 -2.19 20.73
C TYR A 254 -12.90 -1.58 20.75
N ILE A 255 -12.21 -1.69 21.88
CA ILE A 255 -10.79 -1.27 22.02
C ILE A 255 -9.91 -2.15 21.12
N ASN A 256 -10.07 -3.46 21.21
CA ASN A 256 -9.48 -4.45 20.31
C ASN A 256 -10.33 -4.54 19.05
N LYS A 257 -10.18 -3.56 18.16
CA LYS A 257 -11.01 -3.46 16.94
C LYS A 257 -10.90 -4.68 16.03
N HIS A 258 -9.74 -5.32 15.98
CA HIS A 258 -9.51 -6.49 15.13
C HIS A 258 -9.89 -7.76 15.89
N LEU A 259 -10.91 -8.46 15.39
CA LEU A 259 -11.54 -9.58 16.09
C LEU A 259 -11.33 -10.93 15.39
N GLY A 260 -10.81 -10.93 14.17
CA GLY A 260 -10.44 -12.16 13.48
C GLY A 260 -9.93 -11.94 12.06
N ASN A 261 -9.17 -12.91 11.54
CA ASN A 261 -8.83 -12.98 10.12
C ASN A 261 -8.53 -14.43 9.70
N CYS A 262 -8.47 -14.65 8.39
CA CYS A 262 -8.00 -15.88 7.77
C CYS A 262 -7.18 -15.58 6.51
N ILE A 263 -6.21 -14.68 6.65
CA ILE A 263 -5.30 -14.33 5.57
C ILE A 263 -4.25 -15.43 5.51
N SER A 264 -4.37 -16.33 4.53
CA SER A 264 -3.32 -17.34 4.30
C SER A 264 -2.10 -16.72 3.64
N ASP A 265 -0.92 -17.28 3.90
CA ASP A 265 0.32 -16.89 3.21
C ASP A 265 0.21 -17.07 1.68
N ASP A 266 -0.65 -17.97 1.20
CA ASP A 266 -0.89 -18.17 -0.23
C ASP A 266 -1.69 -17.03 -0.88
N VAL A 267 -2.54 -16.36 -0.10
CA VAL A 267 -3.26 -15.13 -0.50
C VAL A 267 -2.33 -13.93 -0.43
N ASN A 268 -1.21 -14.04 0.27
CA ASN A 268 -0.23 -13.00 0.31
C ASN A 268 0.30 -12.74 -1.10
N ILE A 269 0.25 -11.47 -1.51
CA ILE A 269 0.75 -11.02 -2.80
C ILE A 269 2.19 -11.49 -3.08
N PHE A 270 3.02 -11.68 -2.06
CA PHE A 270 4.40 -12.15 -2.25
C PHE A 270 4.49 -13.55 -2.85
N GLU A 271 3.51 -14.42 -2.57
CA GLU A 271 3.45 -15.81 -3.07
C GLU A 271 2.52 -15.94 -4.27
N PHE A 272 1.58 -15.01 -4.47
CA PHE A 272 0.59 -15.06 -5.56
C PHE A 272 1.21 -15.08 -6.97
N TRP A 273 2.44 -14.58 -7.14
CA TRP A 273 3.16 -14.58 -8.42
C TRP A 273 3.54 -15.97 -8.93
N LYS A 274 3.57 -16.99 -8.07
CA LYS A 274 3.81 -18.39 -8.50
C LYS A 274 2.74 -18.89 -9.47
N TYR A 275 1.56 -18.27 -9.46
CA TYR A 275 0.46 -18.61 -10.35
C TYR A 275 0.47 -17.87 -11.69
N LEU A 276 1.43 -16.96 -11.92
CA LEU A 276 1.63 -16.28 -13.20
C LEU A 276 3.10 -16.42 -13.63
N PRO A 277 3.61 -17.63 -13.88
CA PRO A 277 5.04 -17.84 -14.02
C PRO A 277 5.64 -17.04 -15.19
N PRO A 278 6.82 -16.40 -15.04
CA PRO A 278 7.50 -15.76 -16.15
C PRO A 278 8.03 -16.77 -17.17
N VAL A 279 8.31 -16.32 -18.40
CA VAL A 279 9.04 -17.14 -19.39
C VAL A 279 10.41 -17.52 -18.84
N GLY A 280 10.79 -18.79 -18.97
CA GLY A 280 12.07 -19.30 -18.48
C GLY A 280 12.11 -19.59 -16.97
N TYR A 281 11.02 -19.36 -16.23
CA TYR A 281 10.93 -19.76 -14.83
C TYR A 281 11.01 -21.28 -14.70
N ARG A 282 12.15 -21.79 -14.20
CA ARG A 282 12.24 -23.15 -13.69
C ARG A 282 11.84 -23.08 -12.23
N ALA A 283 10.72 -23.71 -11.87
CA ALA A 283 10.35 -23.88 -10.47
C ALA A 283 11.54 -24.52 -9.74
N VAL A 284 12.26 -23.72 -8.95
CA VAL A 284 13.26 -24.25 -8.04
C VAL A 284 12.44 -24.98 -6.99
N ARG A 285 12.35 -26.31 -7.10
CA ARG A 285 11.81 -27.14 -6.02
C ARG A 285 12.63 -26.79 -4.78
N ARG A 286 12.04 -26.03 -3.85
CA ARG A 286 12.53 -25.97 -2.49
C ARG A 286 12.32 -27.37 -1.93
N ASN A 287 13.40 -28.15 -1.87
CA ASN A 287 13.46 -29.38 -1.08
C ASN A 287 13.52 -29.03 0.39
#